data_AF-A0A846NCB3-F1
#
_entry.id   AF-A0A846NCB3-F1
#
_cell.length_a   1.000
_cell.length_b   1.000
_cell.length_c   1.000
_cell.angle_alpha   90.00
_cell.angle_beta   90.00
_cell.angle_gamma   90.00
#
_symmetry.space_group_name_H-M   'P 1'
#
loop_
_entity.id
_entity.type
_entity.pdbx_description
1 polymer ?
#
loop_
_entity_poly.entity_id
_entity_poly.type
_entity_poly.pdbx_seq_one_letter_code
_entity_poly.pdbx_strand_id
1 'polypeptide(L)' 'MYAAVCADCGKECEVPFKPHVDRPVYCAGCWAKRGRKRETRGVPGKAGEKETIEREGKGSDRPR' A
#
# COMPACT_ATOMS: atom_id res chain seq x y z
N MET A 1 -9.33 25.42 8.47
CA MET A 1 -9.44 24.30 7.51
C MET A 1 -10.85 24.33 6.93
N TYR A 2 -11.04 23.94 5.68
CA TYR A 2 -12.34 23.92 5.01
C TYR A 2 -12.83 22.47 4.89
N ALA A 3 -14.08 22.21 5.25
CA ALA A 3 -14.72 20.93 5.03
C ALA A 3 -14.99 20.75 3.53
N ALA A 4 -14.57 19.61 2.98
CA ALA A 4 -14.80 19.25 1.59
C ALA A 4 -15.09 17.75 1.46
N VAL A 5 -15.84 17.39 0.41
CA VAL A 5 -16.18 16.00 0.12
C VAL A 5 -15.26 15.49 -0.99
N CYS A 6 -14.65 14.33 -0.78
CA CYS A 6 -13.81 13.70 -1.79
C CYS A 6 -14.64 13.27 -3.00
N ALA A 7 -14.31 13.75 -4.19
CA ALA A 7 -15.01 13.41 -5.43
C ALA A 7 -14.84 11.94 -5.86
N ASP A 8 -13.87 11.24 -5.28
CA ASP A 8 -13.49 9.87 -5.67
C ASP A 8 -14.09 8.81 -4.73
N CYS A 9 -14.19 9.12 -3.43
CA CYS A 9 -14.69 8.18 -2.43
C CYS A 9 -15.84 8.70 -1.55
N GLY A 10 -16.28 9.95 -1.74
CA GLY A 10 -17.41 10.53 -1.03
C GLY A 10 -17.17 10.84 0.46
N LYS A 11 -15.94 10.71 0.95
CA LYS A 11 -15.60 10.98 2.36
C LYS A 11 -15.40 12.46 2.62
N GLU A 12 -15.82 12.90 3.80
CA GLU A 12 -15.53 14.24 4.32
C GLU A 12 -14.05 14.36 4.70
N CYS A 13 -13.40 15.45 4.30
CA CYS A 13 -12.02 15.74 4.63
C CYS A 13 -11.79 17.24 4.84
N GLU A 14 -10.81 17.56 5.66
CA GLU A 14 -10.41 18.93 5.95
C GLU A 14 -9.24 19.35 5.05
N VAL A 15 -9.44 20.39 4.26
CA VAL A 15 -8.43 20.90 3.32
C VAL A 15 -8.02 22.33 3.68
N PRO A 16 -6.75 22.73 3.44
CA PRO A 16 -6.29 24.09 3.74
C PRO A 16 -6.71 25.12 2.68
N PHE A 17 -7.27 24.68 1.55
CA PHE A 17 -7.73 25.54 0.45
C PHE A 17 -9.26 25.53 0.35
N LYS A 18 -9.82 26.59 -0.22
CA LYS A 18 -11.28 26.70 -0.42
C LYS A 18 -11.72 25.73 -1.53
N PRO A 19 -12.65 24.79 -1.26
CA PRO A 19 -13.17 23.89 -2.28
C PRO A 19 -13.90 24.70 -3.36
N HIS A 20 -13.60 24.42 -4.64
CA HIS A 20 -14.22 25.05 -5.80
C HIS A 20 -14.97 24.00 -6.61
N VAL A 21 -16.11 24.38 -7.20
CA VAL A 21 -16.92 23.49 -8.03
C VAL A 21 -16.20 23.07 -9.32
N ASP A 22 -15.31 23.92 -9.85
CA ASP A 22 -14.50 23.61 -11.04
C ASP A 22 -13.35 22.63 -10.78
N ARG A 23 -12.92 22.45 -9.51
CA ARG A 23 -11.77 21.61 -9.15
C ARG A 23 -12.15 20.55 -8.12
N PRO A 24 -12.14 19.26 -8.48
CA PRO A 24 -12.53 18.19 -7.56
C PRO A 24 -11.54 18.07 -6.40
N VAL A 25 -12.08 17.94 -5.19
CA VAL A 25 -11.29 17.73 -3.97
C VAL A 25 -11.04 16.25 -3.75
N TYR A 26 -9.82 15.91 -3.32
CA TYR A 26 -9.41 14.54 -3.02
C TYR A 26 -8.88 14.43 -1.60
N CYS A 27 -9.30 13.38 -0.90
CA CYS A 27 -8.71 13.05 0.39
C CYS A 27 -7.28 12.53 0.23
N ALA A 28 -6.51 12.52 1.32
CA ALA A 28 -5.11 12.09 1.32
C ALA A 28 -4.92 10.70 0.69
N GLY A 29 -5.83 9.74 0.93
CA GLY A 29 -5.75 8.41 0.34
C GLY A 29 -5.93 8.38 -1.18
N CYS A 30 -6.91 9.13 -1.71
CA CYS A 30 -7.18 9.19 -3.14
C CYS A 30 -6.11 10.01 -3.89
N TRP A 31 -5.65 11.11 -3.30
CA TRP A 31 -4.53 11.90 -3.83
C TRP A 31 -3.28 11.05 -3.93
N ALA A 32 -2.98 10.32 -2.86
CA ALA A 32 -1.80 9.47 -2.80
C ALA A 32 -1.88 8.32 -3.80
N LYS A 33 -3.05 7.68 -4.00
CA LYS A 33 -3.29 6.68 -5.07
C LYS A 33 -3.04 7.24 -6.48
N ARG A 34 -3.49 8.46 -6.79
CA ARG A 34 -3.27 9.09 -8.10
C ARG A 34 -1.82 9.54 -8.32
N GLY A 35 -1.14 9.97 -7.26
CA GLY A 35 0.27 10.35 -7.32
C GLY A 35 1.24 9.18 -7.52
N ARG A 36 0.77 7.92 -7.49
CA ARG A 36 1.60 6.73 -7.74
C ARG A 36 1.83 6.46 -9.23
N LYS A 37 2.17 7.45 -10.05
CA LYS A 37 2.87 7.15 -11.32
C LYS A 37 4.35 6.91 -11.01
N ARG A 38 4.64 5.99 -10.07
CA ARG A 38 5.99 5.45 -9.91
C ARG A 38 5.99 4.10 -10.58
N GLU A 39 6.42 4.16 -11.82
CA GLU A 39 6.61 3.12 -12.83
C GLU A 39 7.59 2.01 -12.41
N THR A 40 7.70 1.69 -11.12
CA THR A 40 8.65 0.69 -10.62
C THR A 40 7.97 -0.20 -9.59
N ARG A 41 7.48 -1.34 -10.08
CA ARG A 41 7.50 -2.66 -9.41
C ARG A 41 7.99 -2.61 -7.96
N GLY A 42 7.07 -2.44 -7.02
CA GLY A 42 7.32 -2.56 -5.59
C GLY A 42 6.18 -3.35 -4.99
N VAL A 43 6.37 -4.66 -4.88
CA VAL A 43 5.43 -5.62 -4.30
C VAL A 43 5.03 -5.16 -2.89
N PRO A 44 3.73 -5.04 -2.56
CA PRO A 44 3.33 -4.77 -1.18
C PRO A 44 3.65 -6.02 -0.36
N GLY A 45 4.51 -5.86 0.64
CA GLY A 45 4.95 -6.94 1.51
C GLY A 45 3.78 -7.72 2.10
N LYS A 46 3.73 -9.02 1.79
CA LYS A 46 3.10 -9.99 2.69
C LYS A 46 4.13 -10.33 3.77
N ALA A 47 3.94 -9.70 4.92
CA ALA A 47 4.54 -10.15 6.16
C ALA A 47 3.94 -11.50 6.55
N GLY A 48 4.82 -12.48 6.81
CA GLY A 48 4.59 -13.59 7.73
C GLY A 48 3.80 -14.80 7.22
N GLU A 49 4.50 -15.90 6.96
CA GLU A 49 4.11 -17.30 7.27
C GLU A 49 5.35 -18.19 7.02
N LYS A 50 6.20 -18.43 8.03
CA LYS A 50 6.29 -19.69 8.78
C LYS A 50 6.18 -20.95 7.92
N GLU A 51 7.30 -21.54 7.50
CA GLU A 51 7.32 -23.00 7.38
C GLU A 51 8.71 -23.55 7.76
N THR A 52 8.68 -24.28 8.86
CA THR A 52 9.74 -25.06 9.47
C THR A 52 10.13 -26.23 8.56
N ILE A 53 11.35 -26.27 8.05
CA ILE A 53 11.96 -27.53 7.59
C ILE A 53 12.93 -27.96 8.68
N GLU A 54 12.34 -28.49 9.75
CA GLU A 54 12.95 -29.54 10.54
C GLU A 54 12.71 -30.82 9.75
N ARG A 55 13.74 -31.36 9.11
CA ARG A 55 13.70 -32.78 8.77
C ARG A 55 15.08 -33.39 8.88
N GLU A 56 15.23 -34.06 10.01
CA GLU A 56 16.26 -34.98 10.41
C GLU A 56 16.73 -35.93 9.30
N GLY A 57 18.02 -36.26 9.37
CA GLY A 57 18.42 -37.66 9.44
C GLY A 57 18.94 -38.33 8.17
N LYS A 58 20.02 -39.10 8.40
CA LYS A 58 20.70 -40.08 7.53
C LYS A 58 21.74 -39.45 6.61
N GLY A 59 22.99 -39.88 6.58
CA GLY A 59 23.63 -41.14 6.96
C GLY A 59 24.93 -41.13 6.16
N SER A 60 26.05 -41.53 6.76
CA SER A 60 26.76 -42.74 6.35
C SER A 60 27.34 -42.68 4.92
N ASP A 61 28.64 -42.93 4.82
CA ASP A 61 29.39 -43.24 3.60
C ASP A 61 30.15 -42.07 2.94
N ARG A 62 31.38 -41.86 3.42
CA ARG A 62 32.43 -41.13 2.69
C ARG A 62 33.37 -42.17 2.07
N PRO A 63 33.27 -42.45 0.76
CA PRO A 63 34.18 -43.38 0.10
C PRO A 63 35.49 -42.68 -0.31
N ARG A 64 36.59 -43.36 0.03
CA ARG A 64 38.02 -43.17 -0.30
C ARG A 64 38.79 -42.05 0.39
#